data_AF-A0A2R5F9W4-F1
#
_entry.id   AF-A0A2R5F9W4-F1
#
_cell.length_a   1.000
_cell.length_b   1.000
_cell.length_c   1.000
_cell.angle_alpha   90.00
_cell.angle_beta   90.00
_cell.angle_gamma   90.00
#
_symmetry.space_group_name_H-M   'P 1'
#
loop_
_entity.id
_entity.type
_entity.pdbx_description
1 polymer ?
#
loop_
_entity_poly.entity_id
_entity_poly.type
_entity_poly.pdbx_seq_one_letter_code
_entity_poly.pdbx_strand_id
1 'polypeptide(L)'
;MEISNNYALAISPAYCYFTSTGSPAHITLRLSQGKYLIYPAGMPRQDMATEEEMWRWLSAMTPTALQDLGESNDLFRLGLYKRAQMILDAGSGMAAHQAKFNEYMLRIAHEILTSLGCAVRHKLKPRRVSPTKSESWWEVRARCNRADGPDGYDWVHIRMFPSPFDDAAWQVEVRMAADGLNGYWTNRSRLDAAYKQLESRGIRIENVLSGSTIILG
;
A
#
# COMPACT_ATOMS: atom_id res chain seq x y z
N MET A 1 -16.74 -12.28 2.85
CA MET A 1 -15.87 -11.18 3.32
C MET A 1 -15.29 -10.51 2.07
N GLU A 2 -15.53 -9.21 1.88
CA GLU A 2 -15.07 -8.51 0.67
C GLU A 2 -13.70 -7.89 0.91
N ILE A 3 -12.83 -7.91 -0.11
CA ILE A 3 -11.52 -7.25 -0.06
C ILE A 3 -11.68 -5.74 -0.26
N SER A 4 -10.98 -4.95 0.56
CA SER A 4 -10.97 -3.49 0.47
C SER A 4 -10.34 -2.98 -0.83
N ASN A 5 -10.84 -1.86 -1.33
CA ASN A 5 -10.31 -1.24 -2.55
C ASN A 5 -8.89 -0.71 -2.32
N ASN A 6 -8.61 -0.15 -1.16
CA ASN A 6 -7.29 0.35 -0.79
C ASN A 6 -6.25 -0.76 -0.75
N TYR A 7 -6.59 -1.95 -0.23
CA TYR A 7 -5.70 -3.11 -0.29
C TYR A 7 -5.43 -3.55 -1.73
N ALA A 8 -6.47 -3.67 -2.56
CA ALA A 8 -6.32 -3.98 -3.99
C ALA A 8 -5.45 -2.95 -4.74
N LEU A 9 -5.53 -1.67 -4.37
CA LEU A 9 -4.69 -0.62 -4.94
C LEU A 9 -3.23 -0.65 -4.46
N ALA A 10 -2.98 -1.14 -3.23
CA ALA A 10 -1.65 -1.18 -2.63
C ALA A 10 -0.77 -2.32 -3.14
N ILE A 11 -1.38 -3.41 -3.61
CA ILE A 11 -0.68 -4.57 -4.16
C ILE A 11 -0.34 -4.39 -5.65
N SER A 12 0.60 -5.19 -6.13
CA SER A 12 1.05 -5.18 -7.53
C SER A 12 1.21 -6.61 -8.04
N PRO A 13 0.94 -6.89 -9.33
CA PRO A 13 1.24 -8.19 -9.94
C PRO A 13 2.75 -8.35 -10.21
N ALA A 14 3.60 -7.85 -9.32
CA ALA A 14 5.05 -7.84 -9.50
C ALA A 14 5.64 -9.25 -9.57
N TYR A 15 5.05 -10.19 -8.81
CA TYR A 15 5.32 -11.62 -8.91
C TYR A 15 4.12 -12.41 -8.37
N CYS A 16 3.34 -13.03 -9.26
CA CYS A 16 2.24 -13.92 -8.90
C CYS A 16 2.27 -15.17 -9.77
N TYR A 17 2.02 -16.32 -9.17
CA TYR A 17 1.97 -17.62 -9.83
C TYR A 17 0.70 -18.36 -9.40
N PHE A 18 -0.08 -18.83 -10.36
CA PHE A 18 -1.27 -19.64 -10.10
C PHE A 18 -1.58 -20.55 -11.28
N THR A 19 -2.34 -21.61 -11.02
CA THR A 19 -2.93 -22.46 -12.07
C THR A 19 -4.39 -22.05 -12.21
N SER A 20 -4.86 -21.90 -13.44
CA SER A 20 -6.27 -21.65 -13.72
C SER A 20 -6.96 -22.93 -14.16
N THR A 21 -8.21 -23.15 -13.75
CA THR A 21 -9.02 -24.34 -14.08
C THR A 21 -9.22 -24.53 -15.59
N GLY A 22 -9.22 -23.44 -16.37
CA GLY A 22 -9.29 -23.44 -17.83
C GLY A 22 -7.94 -23.48 -18.53
N SER A 23 -6.83 -23.58 -17.78
CA SER A 23 -5.47 -23.63 -18.32
C SER A 23 -4.79 -24.94 -17.93
N PRO A 24 -4.22 -25.71 -18.88
CA PRO A 24 -3.40 -26.89 -18.54
C PRO A 24 -2.05 -26.52 -17.89
N ALA A 25 -1.86 -25.24 -17.57
CA ALA A 25 -0.59 -24.59 -17.40
C ALA A 25 -0.62 -23.57 -16.25
N HIS A 26 0.55 -23.29 -15.70
CA HIS A 26 0.71 -22.21 -14.74
C HIS A 26 0.77 -20.85 -15.44
N ILE A 27 0.22 -19.84 -14.77
CA ILE A 27 0.19 -18.44 -15.18
C ILE A 27 1.11 -17.67 -14.24
N THR A 28 2.14 -17.05 -14.81
CA THR A 28 3.00 -16.12 -14.06
C THR A 28 2.71 -14.69 -14.48
N LEU A 29 2.40 -13.83 -13.51
CA LEU A 29 2.31 -12.38 -13.67
C LEU A 29 3.55 -11.74 -13.07
N ARG A 30 4.21 -10.86 -13.82
CA ARG A 30 5.43 -10.19 -13.36
C ARG A 30 5.51 -8.76 -13.84
N LEU A 31 6.01 -7.86 -13.00
CA LEU A 31 6.48 -6.54 -13.41
C LEU A 31 8.01 -6.60 -13.58
N SER A 32 8.51 -6.38 -14.79
CA SER A 32 9.95 -6.40 -15.08
C SER A 32 10.30 -5.30 -16.07
N GLN A 33 11.30 -4.47 -15.74
CA GLN A 33 11.75 -3.37 -16.59
C GLN A 33 10.61 -2.44 -17.04
N GLY A 34 9.60 -2.25 -16.18
CA GLY A 34 8.42 -1.43 -16.48
C GLY A 34 7.36 -2.09 -17.35
N LYS A 35 7.52 -3.37 -17.71
CA LYS A 35 6.52 -4.15 -18.47
C LYS A 35 5.81 -5.17 -17.61
N TYR A 36 4.52 -5.39 -17.92
CA TYR A 36 3.71 -6.45 -17.34
C TYR A 36 3.83 -7.70 -18.20
N LEU A 37 4.23 -8.81 -17.58
CA LEU A 37 4.55 -10.05 -18.26
C LEU A 37 3.55 -11.13 -17.89
N ILE A 38 3.07 -11.85 -18.90
CA ILE A 38 2.26 -13.06 -18.71
C ILE A 38 3.00 -14.24 -19.30
N TYR A 39 3.12 -15.31 -18.51
CA TYR A 39 3.65 -16.59 -18.94
C TYR A 39 2.57 -17.67 -18.77
N PRO A 40 1.77 -17.94 -19.80
CA PRO A 40 1.00 -19.17 -19.88
C PRO A 40 1.96 -20.30 -20.29
N ALA A 41 2.02 -21.40 -19.54
CA ALA A 41 2.89 -22.52 -19.95
C ALA A 41 2.48 -23.05 -21.34
N GLY A 42 3.48 -23.28 -22.20
CA GLY A 42 3.28 -23.70 -23.60
C GLY A 42 3.04 -22.54 -24.58
N MET A 43 2.94 -21.29 -24.12
CA MET A 43 2.82 -20.11 -24.98
C MET A 43 4.06 -19.21 -24.88
N PRO A 44 4.37 -18.45 -25.94
CA PRO A 44 5.40 -17.42 -25.85
C PRO A 44 5.00 -16.37 -24.82
N ARG A 45 6.01 -15.90 -24.06
CA ARG A 45 5.90 -14.77 -23.15
C ARG A 45 5.20 -13.59 -23.83
N GLN A 46 4.22 -13.02 -23.16
CA GLN A 46 3.55 -11.80 -23.60
C GLN A 46 4.05 -10.60 -22.79
N ASP A 47 4.45 -9.56 -23.51
CA ASP A 47 4.91 -8.29 -22.96
C ASP A 47 3.82 -7.23 -23.14
N MET A 48 3.30 -6.71 -22.04
CA MET A 48 2.30 -5.65 -22.04
C MET A 48 2.88 -4.35 -21.47
N ALA A 49 2.50 -3.23 -22.07
CA ALA A 49 2.95 -1.91 -21.64
C ALA A 49 2.21 -1.47 -20.37
N THR A 50 0.94 -1.88 -20.23
CA THR A 50 0.09 -1.50 -19.11
C THR A 50 -0.46 -2.71 -18.37
N GLU A 51 -0.88 -2.49 -17.13
CA GLU A 51 -1.57 -3.51 -16.33
C GLU A 51 -2.95 -3.84 -16.90
N GLU A 52 -3.63 -2.85 -17.49
CA GLU A 52 -4.93 -3.03 -18.13
C GLU A 52 -4.86 -3.98 -19.32
N GLU A 53 -3.86 -3.81 -20.20
CA GLU A 53 -3.59 -4.73 -21.30
C GLU A 53 -3.35 -6.15 -20.81
N MET A 54 -2.58 -6.30 -19.71
CA MET A 54 -2.33 -7.59 -19.08
C MET A 54 -3.62 -8.27 -18.62
N TRP A 55 -4.48 -7.56 -17.89
CA TRP A 55 -5.75 -8.12 -17.39
C TRP A 55 -6.76 -8.42 -18.49
N ARG A 56 -6.83 -7.58 -19.53
CA ARG A 56 -7.69 -7.82 -20.71
C ARG A 56 -7.24 -9.05 -21.49
N TRP A 57 -5.94 -9.18 -21.72
CA TRP A 57 -5.38 -10.36 -22.39
C TRP A 57 -5.66 -11.63 -21.59
N LEU A 58 -5.43 -11.59 -20.27
CA LEU A 58 -5.68 -12.73 -19.39
C LEU A 58 -7.15 -13.17 -19.43
N SER A 59 -8.08 -12.20 -19.37
CA SER A 59 -9.53 -12.46 -19.40
C SER A 59 -9.98 -13.06 -20.74
N ALA A 60 -9.34 -12.69 -21.84
CA ALA A 60 -9.65 -13.22 -23.16
C ALA A 60 -9.10 -14.65 -23.37
N MET A 61 -7.87 -14.90 -22.93
CA MET A 61 -7.16 -16.17 -23.20
C MET A 61 -7.38 -17.23 -22.13
N THR A 62 -7.72 -16.83 -20.90
CA THR A 62 -8.04 -17.75 -19.81
C THR A 62 -9.22 -17.20 -19.02
N PRO A 63 -10.46 -17.34 -19.53
CA PRO A 63 -11.63 -16.69 -18.96
C PRO A 63 -11.91 -17.03 -17.49
N THR A 64 -11.49 -18.21 -17.02
CA THR A 64 -11.67 -18.61 -15.62
C THR A 64 -10.58 -18.07 -14.69
N ALA A 65 -9.49 -17.49 -15.20
CA ALA A 65 -8.35 -17.07 -14.38
C ALA A 65 -8.73 -16.05 -13.30
N LEU A 66 -9.60 -15.09 -13.62
CA LEU A 66 -10.08 -14.13 -12.62
C LEU A 66 -10.97 -14.80 -11.57
N GLN A 67 -11.85 -15.73 -11.99
CA GLN A 67 -12.68 -16.50 -11.07
C GLN A 67 -11.81 -17.32 -10.12
N ASP A 68 -10.78 -18.01 -10.63
CA ASP A 68 -9.87 -18.82 -9.82
C ASP A 68 -9.10 -17.96 -8.79
N LEU A 69 -8.75 -16.72 -9.14
CA LEU A 69 -8.16 -15.77 -8.19
C LEU A 69 -9.18 -15.34 -7.11
N GLY A 70 -10.43 -15.10 -7.50
CA GLY A 70 -11.53 -14.71 -6.61
C GLY A 70 -12.03 -15.83 -5.69
N GLU A 71 -11.81 -17.08 -6.06
CA GLU A 71 -12.12 -18.27 -5.25
C GLU A 71 -10.93 -18.73 -4.39
N SER A 72 -9.79 -18.03 -4.45
CA SER A 72 -8.59 -18.40 -3.70
C SER A 72 -8.73 -18.13 -2.20
N ASN A 73 -8.15 -18.99 -1.36
CA ASN A 73 -8.01 -18.75 0.08
C ASN A 73 -6.83 -17.83 0.44
N ASP A 74 -6.07 -17.37 -0.56
CA ASP A 74 -4.91 -16.50 -0.41
C ASP A 74 -5.33 -15.03 -0.55
N LEU A 75 -5.07 -14.22 0.49
CA LEU A 75 -5.48 -12.81 0.53
C LEU A 75 -4.86 -11.97 -0.59
N PHE A 76 -3.61 -12.25 -0.95
CA PHE A 76 -2.94 -11.54 -2.02
C PHE A 76 -3.61 -11.84 -3.37
N ARG A 77 -4.01 -13.10 -3.62
CA ARG A 77 -4.76 -13.47 -4.83
C ARG A 77 -6.15 -12.86 -4.87
N LEU A 78 -6.86 -12.85 -3.75
CA LEU A 78 -8.16 -12.15 -3.63
C LEU A 78 -8.02 -10.64 -3.90
N GLY A 79 -6.95 -10.03 -3.40
CA GLY A 79 -6.62 -8.64 -3.71
C GLY A 79 -6.32 -8.43 -5.19
N LEU A 80 -5.59 -9.35 -5.85
CA LEU A 80 -5.31 -9.26 -7.28
C LEU A 80 -6.59 -9.37 -8.10
N TYR A 81 -7.50 -10.26 -7.71
CA TYR A 81 -8.82 -10.36 -8.31
C TYR A 81 -9.59 -9.04 -8.21
N LYS A 82 -9.72 -8.47 -7.01
CA LYS A 82 -10.40 -7.18 -6.81
C LYS A 82 -9.74 -6.06 -7.63
N ARG A 83 -8.40 -6.02 -7.68
CA ARG A 83 -7.64 -5.07 -8.48
C ARG A 83 -7.93 -5.22 -9.98
N ALA A 84 -7.93 -6.45 -10.47
CA ALA A 84 -8.25 -6.74 -11.87
C ALA A 84 -9.68 -6.31 -12.22
N GLN A 85 -10.66 -6.59 -11.34
CA GLN A 85 -12.04 -6.11 -11.51
C GLN A 85 -12.10 -4.59 -11.58
N MET A 86 -11.46 -3.89 -10.64
CA MET A 86 -11.41 -2.42 -10.65
C MET A 86 -10.83 -1.89 -11.96
N ILE A 87 -9.77 -2.50 -12.48
CA ILE A 87 -9.14 -2.08 -13.75
C ILE A 87 -10.07 -2.32 -14.94
N LEU A 88 -10.71 -3.49 -15.00
CA LEU A 88 -11.57 -3.87 -16.10
C LEU A 88 -12.90 -3.10 -16.11
N ASP A 89 -13.47 -2.84 -14.93
CA ASP A 89 -14.73 -2.10 -14.75
C ASP A 89 -14.54 -0.59 -14.92
N ALA A 90 -13.45 -0.03 -14.37
CA ALA A 90 -13.22 1.42 -14.40
C ALA A 90 -12.63 1.91 -15.73
N GLY A 91 -11.96 1.05 -16.50
CA GLY A 91 -11.18 1.46 -17.68
C GLY A 91 -10.20 2.59 -17.33
N SER A 92 -10.35 3.76 -17.97
CA SER A 92 -9.55 4.95 -17.68
C SER A 92 -9.74 5.54 -16.27
N GLY A 93 -10.76 5.11 -15.52
CA GLY A 93 -11.09 5.56 -14.17
C GLY A 93 -10.12 5.11 -13.06
N MET A 94 -9.19 4.21 -13.35
CA MET A 94 -8.19 3.74 -12.38
C MET A 94 -7.30 4.86 -11.80
N ALA A 95 -7.04 5.92 -12.59
CA ALA A 95 -6.31 7.08 -12.11
C ALA A 95 -7.02 7.79 -10.95
N ALA A 96 -8.36 7.84 -10.98
CA ALA A 96 -9.16 8.44 -9.91
C ALA A 96 -9.11 7.59 -8.62
N HIS A 97 -9.18 6.26 -8.74
CA HIS A 97 -8.99 5.35 -7.61
C HIS A 97 -7.61 5.51 -6.97
N GLN A 98 -6.56 5.56 -7.80
CA GLN A 98 -5.19 5.78 -7.32
C GLN A 98 -5.01 7.16 -6.66
N ALA A 99 -5.67 8.20 -7.19
CA ALA A 99 -5.65 9.54 -6.60
C ALA A 99 -6.29 9.56 -5.21
N LYS A 100 -7.47 8.95 -5.04
CA LYS A 100 -8.15 8.81 -3.74
C LYS A 100 -7.32 8.02 -2.73
N PHE A 101 -6.71 6.92 -3.16
CA PHE A 101 -5.78 6.14 -2.32
C PHE A 101 -4.59 6.99 -1.84
N ASN A 102 -3.99 7.77 -2.74
CA ASN A 102 -2.89 8.68 -2.40
C ASN A 102 -3.33 9.80 -1.45
N GLU A 103 -4.51 10.38 -1.66
CA GLU A 103 -5.09 11.40 -0.80
C GLU A 103 -5.31 10.87 0.62
N TYR A 104 -5.84 9.64 0.76
CA TYR A 104 -6.06 9.02 2.06
C TYR A 104 -4.76 8.81 2.84
N MET A 105 -3.71 8.29 2.17
CA MET A 105 -2.38 8.16 2.79
C MET A 105 -1.81 9.51 3.23
N LEU A 106 -1.99 10.55 2.41
CA LEU A 106 -1.55 11.89 2.76
C LEU A 106 -2.34 12.43 3.95
N ARG A 107 -3.65 12.19 4.04
CA ARG A 107 -4.47 12.55 5.22
C ARG A 107 -3.95 11.87 6.49
N ILE A 108 -3.71 10.55 6.47
CA ILE A 108 -3.10 9.82 7.61
C ILE A 108 -1.76 10.45 7.99
N ALA A 109 -0.87 10.66 7.01
CA ALA A 109 0.44 11.23 7.27
C ALA A 109 0.34 12.65 7.87
N HIS A 110 -0.57 13.48 7.38
CA HIS A 110 -0.82 14.82 7.90
C HIS A 110 -1.32 14.80 9.34
N GLU A 111 -2.23 13.91 9.71
CA GLU A 111 -2.73 13.80 11.08
C GLU A 111 -1.61 13.40 12.06
N ILE A 112 -0.78 12.43 11.68
CA ILE A 112 0.37 11.99 12.49
C ILE A 112 1.40 13.12 12.64
N LEU A 113 1.78 13.76 11.53
CA LEU A 113 2.78 14.83 11.55
C LEU A 113 2.29 16.04 12.36
N THR A 114 1.01 16.39 12.23
CA THR A 114 0.38 17.43 13.05
C THR A 114 0.44 17.07 14.53
N SER A 115 0.11 15.83 14.89
CA SER A 115 0.13 15.37 16.28
C SER A 115 1.54 15.25 16.87
N LEU A 116 2.55 15.07 16.02
CA LEU A 116 3.98 15.12 16.38
C LEU A 116 4.54 16.55 16.50
N GLY A 117 3.76 17.58 16.16
CA GLY A 117 4.22 18.96 16.08
C GLY A 117 5.22 19.23 14.97
N CYS A 118 5.18 18.45 13.89
CA CYS A 118 6.12 18.56 12.78
C CYS A 118 5.78 19.72 11.83
N ALA A 119 6.71 20.65 11.65
CA ALA A 119 6.64 21.65 10.57
C ALA A 119 7.16 21.04 9.25
N VAL A 120 6.24 20.69 8.34
CA VAL A 120 6.58 20.07 7.05
C VAL A 120 7.19 21.09 6.09
N ARG A 121 8.44 20.87 5.69
CA ARG A 121 9.20 21.78 4.81
C ARG A 121 9.08 21.50 3.31
N HIS A 122 8.48 20.38 2.93
CA HIS A 122 8.42 19.93 1.54
C HIS A 122 7.09 19.28 1.22
N LYS A 123 6.74 19.27 -0.07
CA LYS A 123 5.52 18.58 -0.53
C LYS A 123 5.63 17.08 -0.24
N LEU A 124 4.70 16.57 0.56
CA LEU A 124 4.59 15.14 0.85
C LEU A 124 4.14 14.39 -0.41
N LYS A 125 4.72 13.22 -0.62
CA LYS A 125 4.38 12.32 -1.72
C LYS A 125 4.41 10.89 -1.21
N PRO A 126 3.33 10.11 -1.38
CA PRO A 126 3.37 8.69 -1.12
C PRO A 126 4.31 7.99 -2.11
N ARG A 127 5.00 6.97 -1.63
CA ARG A 127 5.78 6.07 -2.49
C ARG A 127 5.73 4.64 -1.97
N ARG A 128 5.88 3.68 -2.88
CA ARG A 128 6.07 2.28 -2.50
C ARG A 128 7.49 2.05 -2.02
N VAL A 129 7.67 1.36 -0.89
CA VAL A 129 8.99 1.06 -0.31
C VAL A 129 9.79 0.10 -1.19
N SER A 130 9.12 -0.92 -1.72
CA SER A 130 9.69 -1.86 -2.69
C SER A 130 8.76 -1.97 -3.91
N PRO A 131 9.14 -1.42 -5.07
CA PRO A 131 8.31 -1.49 -6.28
C PRO A 131 8.28 -2.90 -6.89
N THR A 132 9.25 -3.75 -6.56
CA THR A 132 9.42 -5.09 -7.12
C THR A 132 8.72 -6.20 -6.33
N LYS A 133 8.24 -5.92 -5.11
CA LYS A 133 7.47 -6.88 -4.32
C LYS A 133 5.99 -6.82 -4.67
N SER A 134 5.28 -7.92 -4.53
CA SER A 134 3.83 -7.98 -4.80
C SER A 134 3.03 -7.29 -3.69
N GLU A 135 3.44 -7.48 -2.45
CA GLU A 135 2.96 -6.75 -1.27
C GLU A 135 4.11 -5.93 -0.66
N SER A 136 3.85 -4.65 -0.39
CA SER A 136 4.89 -3.71 -0.01
C SER A 136 4.30 -2.53 0.71
N TRP A 137 4.98 -2.08 1.76
CA TRP A 137 4.62 -0.86 2.47
C TRP A 137 4.63 0.36 1.53
N TRP A 138 3.71 1.27 1.78
CA TRP A 138 3.78 2.63 1.27
C TRP A 138 4.42 3.53 2.32
N GLU A 139 5.04 4.62 1.90
CA GLU A 139 5.79 5.50 2.79
C GLU A 139 5.60 6.96 2.38
N VAL A 140 5.37 7.81 3.38
CA VAL A 140 5.50 9.26 3.29
C VAL A 140 6.67 9.67 4.19
N ARG A 141 7.59 10.49 3.68
CA ARG A 141 8.71 11.03 4.45
C ARG A 141 8.53 12.52 4.69
N ALA A 142 8.78 12.96 5.91
CA ALA A 142 8.77 14.35 6.33
C ALA A 142 10.06 14.71 7.07
N ARG A 143 10.43 15.99 7.05
CA ARG A 143 11.46 16.55 7.92
C ARG A 143 10.75 17.26 9.06
N CYS A 144 11.11 16.94 10.30
CA CYS A 144 10.53 17.51 11.51
C CYS A 144 11.61 18.20 12.33
N ASN A 145 11.27 19.26 13.06
CA ASN A 145 12.23 19.92 13.95
C ASN A 145 12.75 18.95 15.02
N ARG A 146 14.05 19.00 15.29
CA ARG A 146 14.67 18.32 16.42
C ARG A 146 14.27 19.00 17.73
N ALA A 147 14.44 18.26 18.83
CA ALA A 147 14.16 18.79 20.17
C ALA A 147 15.21 19.83 20.63
N ASP A 148 16.41 19.84 20.04
CA ASP A 148 17.55 20.66 20.45
C ASP A 148 17.63 22.04 19.79
N GLY A 149 16.73 22.37 18.86
CA GLY A 149 16.63 23.73 18.32
C GLY A 149 16.01 23.85 16.92
N PRO A 150 15.78 25.09 16.43
CA PRO A 150 15.09 25.36 15.17
C PRO A 150 15.87 24.95 13.90
N ASP A 151 17.17 24.69 14.02
CA ASP A 151 18.07 24.39 12.89
C ASP A 151 18.33 22.89 12.67
N GLY A 152 17.96 22.04 13.63
CA GLY A 152 18.05 20.59 13.51
C GLY A 152 16.76 19.99 12.96
N TYR A 153 16.86 19.02 12.04
CA TYR A 153 15.70 18.23 11.60
C TYR A 153 15.93 16.72 11.68
N ASP A 154 14.94 16.00 12.20
CA ASP A 154 14.84 14.55 12.11
C ASP A 154 13.98 14.16 10.90
N TRP A 155 14.39 13.11 10.21
CA TRP A 155 13.52 12.47 9.24
C TRP A 155 12.48 11.62 9.95
N VAL A 156 11.21 11.88 9.64
CA VAL A 156 10.08 11.04 10.04
C VAL A 156 9.60 10.28 8.83
N HIS A 157 9.54 8.96 8.96
CA HIS A 157 9.06 8.05 7.94
C HIS A 157 7.76 7.43 8.45
N ILE A 158 6.67 7.67 7.74
CA ILE A 158 5.36 7.11 8.05
C ILE A 158 5.11 6.04 7.01
N ARG A 159 5.25 4.78 7.41
CA ARG A 159 4.96 3.62 6.58
C ARG A 159 3.52 3.20 6.81
N MET A 160 2.80 2.92 5.74
CA MET A 160 1.38 2.62 5.77
C MET A 160 1.09 1.41 4.89
N PHE A 161 0.20 0.54 5.34
CA PHE A 161 -0.32 -0.57 4.57
C PHE A 161 -1.82 -0.73 4.89
N PRO A 162 -2.70 -0.69 3.89
CA PRO A 162 -4.15 -0.75 4.13
C PRO A 162 -4.58 -2.14 4.62
N SER A 163 -5.63 -2.19 5.42
CA SER A 163 -6.27 -3.43 5.84
C SER A 163 -6.87 -4.16 4.64
N PRO A 164 -6.74 -5.49 4.54
CA PRO A 164 -7.40 -6.28 3.50
C PRO A 164 -8.93 -6.21 3.54
N PHE A 165 -9.54 -5.85 4.68
CA PHE A 165 -10.98 -6.03 4.91
C PHE A 165 -11.75 -4.74 5.22
N ASP A 166 -11.03 -3.63 5.44
CA ASP A 166 -11.64 -2.34 5.80
C ASP A 166 -10.88 -1.21 5.10
N ASP A 167 -11.57 -0.48 4.22
CA ASP A 167 -10.98 0.63 3.47
C ASP A 167 -10.53 1.79 4.38
N ALA A 168 -11.14 1.92 5.55
CA ALA A 168 -10.82 2.97 6.50
C ALA A 168 -9.65 2.62 7.43
N ALA A 169 -9.31 1.32 7.55
CA ALA A 169 -8.29 0.82 8.47
C ALA A 169 -6.93 0.64 7.80
N TRP A 170 -5.88 1.15 8.44
CA TRP A 170 -4.52 1.12 7.92
C TRP A 170 -3.54 0.73 8.99
N GLN A 171 -2.68 -0.23 8.71
CA GLN A 171 -1.51 -0.47 9.54
C GLN A 171 -0.48 0.63 9.27
N VAL A 172 0.04 1.25 10.33
CA VAL A 172 0.96 2.37 10.26
C VAL A 172 2.16 2.14 11.16
N GLU A 173 3.35 2.42 10.65
CA GLU A 173 4.60 2.41 11.39
C GLU A 173 5.28 3.78 11.24
N VAL A 174 5.48 4.47 12.36
CA VAL A 174 6.19 5.75 12.40
C VAL A 174 7.62 5.52 12.86
N ARG A 175 8.60 5.88 12.01
CA ARG A 175 10.03 5.80 12.32
C ARG A 175 10.62 7.19 12.40
N MET A 176 11.33 7.46 13.49
CA MET A 176 12.07 8.70 13.71
C MET A 176 13.54 8.34 13.94
N ALA A 177 14.45 9.05 13.30
CA ALA A 177 15.88 8.89 13.57
C ALA A 177 16.20 9.33 15.02
N ALA A 178 17.07 8.60 15.71
CA ALA A 178 17.53 8.92 17.05
C ALA A 178 19.06 8.82 17.11
N ASP A 179 19.72 9.85 17.63
CA ASP A 179 21.14 9.89 17.94
C ASP A 179 21.40 9.38 19.36
N GLY A 180 21.24 8.07 19.53
CA GLY A 180 21.48 7.39 20.81
C GLY A 180 20.25 7.28 21.72
N LEU A 181 20.48 6.81 22.95
CA LEU A 181 19.41 6.39 23.88
C LEU A 181 18.50 7.56 24.31
N ASN A 182 19.05 8.75 24.55
CA ASN A 182 18.25 9.92 24.94
C ASN A 182 17.31 10.37 23.80
N GLY A 183 17.79 10.37 22.56
CA GLY A 183 16.97 10.63 21.38
C GLY A 183 15.86 9.60 21.22
N TYR A 184 16.16 8.31 21.48
CA TYR A 184 15.18 7.24 21.45
C TYR A 184 14.03 7.47 22.43
N TRP A 185 14.33 7.72 23.71
CA TRP A 185 13.29 7.95 24.73
C TRP A 185 12.48 9.22 24.49
N THR A 186 13.13 10.27 23.98
CA THR A 186 12.46 11.51 23.59
C THR A 186 11.47 11.26 22.46
N ASN A 187 11.90 10.56 21.40
CA ASN A 187 11.04 10.21 20.26
C ASN A 187 9.89 9.30 20.68
N ARG A 188 10.15 8.33 21.55
CA ARG A 188 9.10 7.46 22.10
C ARG A 188 8.03 8.27 22.85
N SER A 189 8.45 9.19 23.72
CA SER A 189 7.53 10.05 24.47
C SER A 189 6.69 10.95 23.55
N ARG A 190 7.29 11.48 22.48
CA ARG A 190 6.58 12.26 21.46
C ARG A 190 5.54 11.43 20.72
N LEU A 191 5.88 10.19 20.37
CA LEU A 191 4.94 9.26 19.72
C LEU A 191 3.76 8.92 20.64
N ASP A 192 4.03 8.58 21.90
CA ASP A 192 2.98 8.27 22.86
C ASP A 192 2.05 9.48 23.10
N ALA A 193 2.59 10.71 23.11
CA ALA A 193 1.78 11.94 23.17
C ALA A 193 0.96 12.17 21.89
N ALA A 194 1.55 11.92 20.71
CA ALA A 194 0.86 12.06 19.43
C ALA A 194 -0.31 11.07 19.32
N TYR A 195 -0.15 9.83 19.78
CA TYR A 195 -1.23 8.84 19.80
C TYR A 195 -2.42 9.28 20.65
N LYS A 196 -2.18 9.81 21.85
CA LYS A 196 -3.25 10.38 22.68
C LYS A 196 -3.98 11.56 22.00
N GLN A 197 -3.26 12.39 21.25
CA GLN A 197 -3.85 13.50 20.50
C GLN A 197 -4.69 13.01 19.30
N LEU A 198 -4.27 11.94 18.63
CA LEU A 198 -5.04 11.35 17.55
C LEU A 198 -6.34 10.73 18.10
N GLU A 199 -6.26 9.99 19.21
CA GLU A 199 -7.44 9.42 19.88
C GLU A 199 -8.42 10.51 20.33
N SER A 200 -7.95 11.64 20.86
CA SER A 200 -8.83 12.75 21.27
C SER A 200 -9.52 13.45 20.09
N ARG A 201 -9.02 13.27 18.86
CA ARG A 201 -9.67 13.71 17.61
C ARG A 201 -10.63 12.65 17.03
N GLY A 202 -10.86 11.55 17.75
CA GLY A 202 -11.72 10.46 17.31
C GLY A 202 -11.06 9.48 16.33
N ILE A 203 -9.73 9.56 16.15
CA ILE A 203 -9.00 8.60 15.34
C ILE A 203 -8.73 7.36 16.18
N ARG A 204 -9.24 6.21 15.76
CA ARG A 204 -9.06 4.95 16.50
C ARG A 204 -7.66 4.40 16.25
N ILE A 205 -6.94 4.12 17.34
CA ILE A 205 -5.60 3.51 17.30
C ILE A 205 -5.63 2.16 18.01
N GLU A 206 -5.20 1.11 17.30
CA GLU A 206 -5.04 -0.23 17.87
C GLU A 206 -3.58 -0.66 17.70
N ASN A 207 -2.90 -1.02 18.80
CA ASN A 207 -1.52 -1.49 18.72
C ASN A 207 -1.48 -2.96 18.31
N VAL A 208 -0.71 -3.28 17.27
CA VAL A 208 -0.44 -4.64 16.79
C VAL A 208 1.05 -4.94 16.87
N LEU A 209 1.43 -6.23 16.88
CA LEU A 209 2.82 -6.67 17.08
C LEU A 209 3.85 -6.07 16.09
N SER A 210 3.37 -5.50 14.97
CA SER A 210 4.19 -4.94 13.88
C SER A 210 3.88 -3.48 13.52
N GLY A 211 3.14 -2.74 14.36
CA GLY A 211 2.81 -1.33 14.13
C GLY A 211 1.54 -0.88 14.87
N SER A 212 0.98 0.26 14.49
CA SER A 212 -0.29 0.78 15.01
C SER A 212 -1.31 0.80 13.87
N THR A 213 -2.47 0.18 14.05
CA THR A 213 -3.60 0.34 13.14
C THR A 213 -4.28 1.67 13.41
N ILE A 214 -4.47 2.48 12.38
CA ILE A 214 -5.13 3.78 12.41
C ILE A 214 -6.38 3.71 11.54
N ILE A 215 -7.51 4.14 12.10
CA ILE A 215 -8.78 4.26 11.39
C ILE A 215 -9.23 5.71 11.46
N LEU A 216 -9.35 6.35 10.30
CA LEU A 216 -9.92 7.70 10.18
C LEU A 216 -11.43 7.56 10.01
N GLY A 217 -12.21 8.23 10.87
CA GLY A 217 -13.66 8.40 10.70
C GLY A 217 -14.04 9.36 9.59
#